data_AF-A0A8J9YEQ0-F1
#
_entry.id   AF-A0A8J9YEQ0-F1
#
_cell.length_a   1.000
_cell.length_b   1.000
_cell.length_c   1.000
_cell.angle_alpha   90.00
_cell.angle_beta   90.00
_cell.angle_gamma   90.00
#
_symmetry.space_group_name_H-M   'P 1'
#
loop_
_entity.id
_entity.type
_entity.pdbx_description
1 polymer ?
#
loop_
_entity_poly.entity_id
_entity_poly.type
_entity_poly.pdbx_seq_one_letter_code
_entity_poly.pdbx_strand_id
1 'polypeptide(L)'
;MIYDKWIILHGTDTLVLPPIDDLSFETKHVCDQFITHHLERCKAAIAKDTRWRMRTYRASFRGASLVRWLVQCGLAADAHEAVAYARHLLDGRLIAHVNNAHHFTDSPLLYTFK
;
A
#
# COMPACT_ATOMS: atom_id res chain seq x y z
N MET A 1 -17.41 14.73 -27.03
CA MET A 1 -16.77 13.41 -26.83
C MET A 1 -16.64 13.21 -25.32
N ILE A 2 -17.78 12.96 -24.66
CA ILE A 2 -18.15 11.70 -23.99
C ILE A 2 -17.17 11.36 -22.84
N TYR A 3 -17.31 12.07 -21.71
CA TYR A 3 -16.71 11.67 -20.43
C TYR A 3 -17.80 11.30 -19.40
N ASP A 4 -18.96 10.80 -19.83
CA ASP A 4 -20.03 10.44 -18.88
C ASP A 4 -20.73 9.15 -19.28
N LYS A 5 -19.97 8.07 -19.52
CA LYS A 5 -20.58 6.77 -19.84
C LYS A 5 -19.90 5.53 -19.27
N TRP A 6 -19.16 5.68 -18.16
CA TRP A 6 -18.62 4.53 -17.41
C TRP A 6 -19.10 4.44 -15.95
N ILE A 7 -19.86 5.42 -15.44
CA ILE A 7 -20.41 5.39 -14.07
C ILE A 7 -21.82 4.80 -14.05
N ILE A 8 -22.15 3.81 -14.87
CA ILE A 8 -23.37 3.03 -14.66
C ILE A 8 -23.11 1.60 -15.11
N LEU A 9 -22.63 0.76 -14.17
CA LEU A 9 -23.20 -0.55 -13.82
C LEU A 9 -22.26 -1.27 -12.84
N HIS A 10 -22.78 -1.54 -11.64
CA HIS A 10 -22.19 -2.25 -10.49
C HIS A 10 -21.31 -1.43 -9.53
N GLY A 11 -21.87 -1.18 -8.34
CA GLY A 11 -21.19 -0.57 -7.21
C GLY A 11 -20.02 -1.43 -6.72
N THR A 12 -18.82 -1.04 -7.12
CA THR A 12 -17.58 -1.39 -6.44
C THR A 12 -16.86 -0.08 -6.16
N ASP A 13 -16.82 0.35 -4.90
CA ASP A 13 -15.89 1.39 -4.44
C ASP A 13 -14.46 0.89 -4.67
N THR A 14 -13.99 1.01 -5.90
CA THR A 14 -12.65 0.64 -6.30
C THR A 14 -11.79 1.87 -6.11
N LEU A 15 -10.67 1.69 -5.41
CA LEU A 15 -9.73 2.77 -5.17
C LEU A 15 -9.20 3.29 -6.51
N VAL A 16 -9.45 4.56 -6.79
CA VAL A 16 -8.84 5.27 -7.91
C VAL A 16 -7.54 5.88 -7.42
N LEU A 17 -6.43 5.47 -8.04
CA LEU A 17 -5.09 5.94 -7.74
C LEU A 17 -4.59 6.83 -8.88
N PRO A 18 -3.68 7.78 -8.61
CA PRO A 18 -3.08 8.57 -9.66
C PRO A 18 -2.43 7.67 -10.74
N PRO A 19 -2.45 8.10 -12.02
CA PRO A 19 -1.66 7.47 -13.07
C PRO A 19 -0.16 7.46 -12.73
N ILE A 20 0.58 6.47 -13.22
CA ILE A 20 2.02 6.31 -12.93
C ILE A 20 2.83 7.51 -13.43
N ASP A 21 2.46 8.02 -14.61
CA ASP A 21 3.14 9.17 -15.23
C ASP A 21 2.97 10.44 -14.41
N ASP A 22 1.84 10.57 -13.71
CA ASP A 22 1.47 11.72 -12.86
C ASP A 22 2.02 11.62 -11.43
N LEU A 23 2.75 10.55 -11.08
CA LEU A 23 3.34 10.44 -9.75
C LEU A 23 4.40 11.52 -9.52
N SER A 24 4.32 12.15 -8.35
CA SER A 24 5.28 13.16 -7.92
C SER A 24 6.70 12.59 -7.84
N PHE A 25 7.70 13.48 -7.94
CA PHE A 25 9.10 13.13 -7.73
C PHE A 25 9.31 12.49 -6.35
N GLU A 26 8.66 13.03 -5.32
CA GLU A 26 8.71 12.51 -3.95
C GLU A 26 8.23 11.07 -3.88
N THR A 27 7.06 10.74 -4.46
CA THR A 27 6.55 9.35 -4.46
C THR A 27 7.52 8.41 -5.16
N LYS A 28 8.06 8.82 -6.32
CA LYS A 28 9.03 8.01 -7.07
C LYS A 28 10.30 7.79 -6.25
N HIS A 29 10.82 8.83 -5.60
CA HIS A 29 12.02 8.77 -4.78
C HIS A 29 11.83 7.90 -3.53
N VAL A 30 10.71 8.04 -2.82
CA VAL A 30 10.38 7.21 -1.65
C VAL A 30 10.31 5.73 -2.02
N CYS A 31 9.67 5.41 -3.15
CA CYS A 31 9.60 4.04 -3.65
C CYS A 31 10.99 3.48 -3.99
N ASP A 32 11.81 4.24 -4.72
CA ASP A 32 13.16 3.84 -5.10
C ASP A 32 14.05 3.56 -3.88
N GLN A 33 14.04 4.45 -2.89
CA GLN A 33 14.78 4.27 -1.64
C GLN A 33 14.29 3.05 -0.86
N PHE A 34 12.97 2.84 -0.80
CA PHE A 34 12.41 1.69 -0.10
C PHE A 34 12.79 0.37 -0.79
N ILE A 35 12.69 0.30 -2.12
CA ILE A 35 13.08 -0.87 -2.91
C ILE A 35 14.56 -1.20 -2.68
N THR A 36 15.42 -0.19 -2.77
CA THR A 36 16.88 -0.37 -2.71
C THR A 36 17.36 -0.78 -1.33
N HIS A 37 16.80 -0.21 -0.25
CA HIS A 37 17.40 -0.32 1.08
C HIS A 37 16.56 -1.10 2.11
N HIS A 38 15.26 -1.25 1.88
CA HIS A 38 14.31 -1.61 2.94
C HIS A 38 13.41 -2.79 2.61
N LEU A 39 13.11 -3.02 1.32
CA LEU A 39 12.06 -3.94 0.87
C LEU A 39 12.24 -5.36 1.41
N GLU A 40 13.42 -5.95 1.27
CA GLU A 40 13.65 -7.35 1.66
C GLU A 40 13.59 -7.54 3.18
N ARG A 41 14.19 -6.62 3.95
CA ARG A 41 14.09 -6.62 5.42
C ARG A 41 12.65 -6.40 5.89
N CYS A 42 11.90 -5.52 5.22
CA CYS A 42 10.50 -5.28 5.54
C CYS A 42 9.66 -6.53 5.25
N LYS A 43 9.78 -7.11 4.05
CA LYS A 43 9.07 -8.34 3.67
C LYS A 43 9.34 -9.46 4.66
N ALA A 44 10.61 -9.72 4.99
CA ALA A 44 10.98 -10.74 5.96
C ALA A 44 10.38 -10.49 7.37
N ALA A 45 10.23 -9.22 7.77
CA ALA A 45 9.72 -8.86 9.09
C ALA A 45 8.19 -8.95 9.20
N ILE A 46 7.44 -8.56 8.16
CA ILE A 46 5.99 -8.35 8.27
C ILE A 46 5.14 -9.21 7.34
N ALA A 47 5.69 -9.69 6.22
CA ALA A 47 4.93 -10.43 5.23
C ALA A 47 4.78 -11.89 5.65
N LYS A 48 3.56 -12.40 5.61
CA LYS A 48 3.25 -13.81 5.88
C LYS A 48 2.00 -14.27 5.16
N ASP A 49 1.88 -15.58 5.00
CA ASP A 49 0.65 -16.17 4.48
C ASP A 49 -0.47 -15.98 5.51
N THR A 50 -1.48 -15.19 5.15
CA THR A 50 -2.63 -14.91 6.01
C THR A 50 -3.85 -15.61 5.46
N ARG A 51 -4.42 -16.53 6.25
CA ARG A 51 -5.70 -17.17 5.92
C ARG A 51 -6.84 -16.31 6.45
N TRP A 52 -7.74 -15.91 5.57
CA TRP A 52 -8.96 -15.21 5.95
C TRP A 52 -10.16 -15.80 5.21
N ARG A 53 -11.14 -16.28 5.99
CA ARG A 53 -12.25 -17.11 5.49
C ARG A 53 -11.72 -18.30 4.67
N MET A 54 -12.20 -18.47 3.44
CA MET A 54 -11.81 -19.54 2.51
C MET A 54 -10.69 -19.12 1.54
N ARG A 55 -9.98 -18.02 1.81
CA ARG A 55 -8.90 -17.51 0.95
C ARG A 55 -7.58 -17.43 1.73
N THR A 56 -6.49 -17.68 1.04
CA THR A 56 -5.12 -17.48 1.54
C THR A 56 -4.49 -16.32 0.78
N TYR A 57 -4.11 -15.28 1.51
CA TYR A 57 -3.38 -14.13 0.99
C TYR A 57 -1.88 -14.36 1.25
N ARG A 58 -1.15 -14.73 0.20
CA ARG A 58 0.29 -15.00 0.29
C ARG A 58 1.07 -13.72 0.51
N ALA A 59 2.14 -13.80 1.32
CA ALA A 59 3.05 -12.68 1.59
C ALA A 59 2.32 -11.36 1.94
N SER A 60 1.23 -11.46 2.71
CA SER A 60 0.40 -10.32 3.10
C SER A 60 0.78 -9.79 4.48
N PHE A 61 0.39 -8.56 4.77
CA PHE A 61 0.65 -7.89 6.04
C PHE A 61 -0.52 -6.98 6.42
N ARG A 62 -0.63 -6.61 7.69
CA ARG A 62 -1.61 -5.62 8.15
C ARG A 62 -1.06 -4.20 8.01
N GLY A 63 -1.90 -3.22 7.71
CA GLY A 63 -1.51 -1.81 7.66
C GLY A 63 -0.75 -1.38 8.93
N ALA A 64 -1.30 -1.70 10.10
CA ALA A 64 -0.67 -1.43 11.39
C ALA A 64 0.69 -2.11 11.61
N SER A 65 0.96 -3.24 10.94
CA SER A 65 2.27 -3.90 10.99
C SER A 65 3.32 -3.12 10.19
N LEU A 66 2.96 -2.58 9.03
CA LEU A 66 3.87 -1.73 8.25
C LEU A 66 4.14 -0.41 8.97
N VAL A 67 3.11 0.23 9.53
CA VAL A 67 3.26 1.47 10.32
C VAL A 67 4.26 1.27 11.47
N ARG A 68 4.05 0.23 12.28
CA ARG A 68 4.98 -0.10 13.36
C ARG A 68 6.40 -0.33 12.86
N TRP A 69 6.56 -1.06 11.76
CA TRP A 69 7.88 -1.37 11.21
C TRP A 69 8.62 -0.12 10.72
N LEU A 70 7.92 0.78 10.01
CA LEU A 70 8.49 2.05 9.52
C LEU A 70 8.98 2.94 10.68
N VAL A 71 8.20 3.03 11.75
CA VAL A 71 8.62 3.77 12.97
C VAL A 71 9.81 3.10 13.64
N GLN A 72 9.78 1.77 13.79
CA GLN A 72 10.85 1.03 14.47
C GLN A 72 12.20 1.09 13.73
N CYS A 73 12.20 1.16 12.39
CA CYS A 73 13.43 1.26 11.62
C CYS A 73 13.88 2.70 11.36
N GLY A 74 13.12 3.70 11.83
CA GLY A 74 13.46 5.12 11.73
C GLY A 74 13.12 5.78 10.38
N LEU A 75 12.29 5.14 9.54
CA LEU A 75 11.79 5.73 8.30
C LEU A 75 10.67 6.75 8.51
N ALA A 76 10.04 6.74 9.68
CA ALA A 76 9.02 7.68 10.10
C ALA A 76 9.18 7.98 11.59
N ALA A 77 8.97 9.23 12.01
CA ALA A 77 9.06 9.61 13.43
C ALA A 77 7.87 9.09 14.23
N ASP A 78 6.70 9.01 13.62
CA ASP A 78 5.45 8.58 14.26
C ASP A 78 4.50 7.85 13.28
N ALA A 79 3.33 7.47 13.79
CA ALA A 79 2.32 6.77 13.00
C ALA A 79 1.74 7.62 11.86
N HIS A 80 1.66 8.95 12.01
CA HIS A 80 1.13 9.83 10.99
C HIS A 80 2.08 9.90 9.79
N GLU A 81 3.37 10.12 10.05
CA GLU A 81 4.42 10.09 9.03
C GLU A 81 4.53 8.71 8.38
N ALA A 82 4.41 7.63 9.15
CA ALA A 82 4.45 6.28 8.61
C ALA A 82 3.28 5.98 7.66
N VAL A 83 2.09 6.50 7.97
CA VAL A 83 0.94 6.43 7.05
C VAL A 83 1.22 7.22 5.78
N ALA A 84 1.73 8.44 5.87
CA ALA A 84 2.10 9.23 4.69
C ALA A 84 3.15 8.51 3.82
N TYR A 85 4.20 7.98 4.44
CA TYR A 85 5.23 7.18 3.76
C TYR A 85 4.62 5.98 3.02
N ALA A 86 3.79 5.20 3.71
CA ALA A 86 3.16 4.02 3.11
C ALA A 86 2.13 4.38 2.02
N ARG A 87 1.54 5.57 2.05
CA ARG A 87 0.70 6.07 0.95
C ARG A 87 1.51 6.30 -0.33
N HIS A 88 2.73 6.85 -0.23
CA HIS A 88 3.64 6.91 -1.38
C HIS A 88 3.93 5.52 -1.94
N LEU A 89 4.16 4.51 -1.08
CA LEU A 89 4.38 3.14 -1.53
C LEU A 89 3.17 2.54 -2.27
N LEU A 90 1.96 2.88 -1.84
CA LEU A 90 0.72 2.42 -2.48
C LEU A 90 0.46 3.15 -3.81
N ASP A 91 0.65 4.47 -3.82
CA ASP A 91 0.55 5.29 -5.03
C ASP A 91 1.59 4.87 -6.07
N GLY A 92 2.81 4.52 -5.63
CA GLY A 92 3.86 3.93 -6.46
C GLY A 92 3.67 2.45 -6.82
N ARG A 93 2.53 1.84 -6.44
CA ARG A 93 2.17 0.43 -6.71
C ARG A 93 3.12 -0.62 -6.11
N LEU A 94 3.98 -0.25 -5.16
CA LEU A 94 4.86 -1.20 -4.47
C LEU A 94 4.08 -2.07 -3.48
N ILE A 95 3.03 -1.50 -2.90
CA ILE A 95 2.06 -2.22 -2.08
C ILE A 95 0.64 -2.00 -2.60
N ALA A 96 -0.26 -2.91 -2.28
CA ALA A 96 -1.68 -2.78 -2.62
C ALA A 96 -2.57 -3.37 -1.53
N HIS A 97 -3.75 -2.77 -1.32
CA HIS A 97 -4.79 -3.41 -0.54
C HIS A 97 -5.24 -4.70 -1.25
N VAL A 98 -5.46 -5.79 -0.51
CA VAL A 98 -5.72 -7.10 -1.12
C VAL A 98 -6.96 -7.16 -2.02
N ASN A 99 -7.91 -6.24 -1.86
CA ASN A 99 -9.10 -6.11 -2.71
C ASN A 99 -9.11 -4.84 -3.58
N ASN A 100 -8.02 -4.04 -3.61
CA ASN A 100 -7.94 -2.75 -4.33
C ASN A 100 -9.07 -1.74 -4.00
N ALA A 101 -9.68 -1.84 -2.82
CA ALA A 101 -10.81 -1.02 -2.40
C ALA A 101 -10.45 0.17 -1.47
N HIS A 102 -9.28 0.12 -0.82
CA HIS A 102 -8.89 1.12 0.18
C HIS A 102 -7.46 1.60 -0.03
N HIS A 103 -7.25 2.90 0.16
CA HIS A 103 -5.90 3.45 0.30
C HIS A 103 -5.26 2.98 1.61
N PHE A 104 -4.01 3.36 1.85
CA PHE A 104 -3.26 2.96 3.02
C PHE A 104 -3.79 3.66 4.28
N THR A 105 -3.96 2.86 5.33
CA THR A 105 -4.42 3.29 6.66
C THR A 105 -3.70 2.48 7.74
N ASP A 106 -3.49 3.09 8.91
CA ASP A 106 -3.07 2.38 10.12
C ASP A 106 -4.23 1.55 10.67
N SER A 107 -4.41 0.34 10.13
CA SER A 107 -5.58 -0.48 10.38
C SER A 107 -5.25 -1.97 10.30
N PRO A 108 -6.18 -2.86 10.75
CA PRO A 108 -6.01 -4.30 10.59
C PRO A 108 -6.27 -4.80 9.15
N LEU A 109 -6.56 -3.90 8.19
CA LEU A 109 -6.75 -4.27 6.77
C LEU A 109 -5.49 -4.94 6.21
N LEU A 110 -5.70 -5.87 5.29
CA LEU A 110 -4.62 -6.61 4.65
C LEU A 110 -4.14 -5.91 3.38
N TYR A 111 -2.83 -5.85 3.27
CA TYR A 111 -2.09 -5.37 2.11
C TYR A 111 -1.10 -6.45 1.66
N THR A 112 -0.62 -6.33 0.43
CA THR A 112 0.41 -7.19 -0.15
C THR A 112 1.47 -6.34 -0.83
N PHE A 113 2.70 -6.84 -0.86
CA PHE A 113 3.73 -6.32 -1.76
C PHE A 113 3.39 -6.75 -3.19
N LYS A 114 3.78 -5.94 -4.17
CA LYS A 114 3.68 -6.25 -5.61
C LYS A 114 5.02 -6.66 -6.20
#